data_AF-A0A485JNZ6-F1
#
_entry.id   AF-A0A485JNZ6-F1
#
_cell.length_a   1.000
_cell.length_b   1.000
_cell.length_c   1.000
_cell.angle_alpha   90.00
_cell.angle_beta   90.00
_cell.angle_gamma   90.00
#
_symmetry.space_group_name_H-M   'P 1'
#
loop_
_entity.id
_entity.type
_entity.pdbx_description
1 polymer ?
#
loop_
_entity_poly.entity_id
_entity_poly.type
_entity_poly.pdbx_seq_one_letter_code
_entity_poly.pdbx_strand_id
1 'polypeptide(L)'
;MNNSPLLNHYQAWLDDFTRINLFHGLCHQQITQWHRLAITSCLMPEGHSVDVVIPQCLLPLTRTGIVESCAAVPRLTKNIDYSLLPGVLLSECYRLGKSRLADQLQMLFRLHVQPGMCQTLTLLCWCEVATGEDMEEWYALHLPLPDTLKQWLAIKQRTYRGLKALTDDYIRANRPV
;
A
#
# COMPACT_ATOMS: atom_id res chain seq x y z
N MET A 1 -1.16 24.36 -1.61
CA MET A 1 0.05 23.51 -1.72
C MET A 1 0.08 22.64 -0.48
N ASN A 2 0.10 21.32 -0.61
CA ASN A 2 0.14 20.43 0.55
C ASN A 2 1.48 20.62 1.27
N ASN A 3 1.43 21.12 2.50
CA ASN A 3 2.61 21.51 3.29
C ASN A 3 3.32 20.31 3.95
N SER A 4 3.25 19.12 3.35
CA SER A 4 3.94 17.93 3.86
C SER A 4 5.10 17.52 2.96
N PRO A 5 6.36 17.74 3.39
CA PRO A 5 7.55 17.27 2.68
C PRO A 5 7.54 15.75 2.43
N LEU A 6 6.98 14.97 3.37
CA LEU A 6 6.86 13.52 3.26
C LEU A 6 5.97 13.11 2.09
N LEU A 7 4.75 13.67 2.02
CA LEU A 7 3.81 13.36 0.95
C LEU A 7 4.38 13.74 -0.41
N ASN A 8 4.95 14.95 -0.51
CA ASN A 8 5.54 15.44 -1.77
C ASN A 8 6.69 14.52 -2.23
N HIS A 9 7.48 13.97 -1.30
CA HIS A 9 8.55 13.06 -1.62
C HIS A 9 8.03 11.72 -2.19
N TYR A 10 7.09 11.06 -1.51
CA TYR A 10 6.54 9.80 -2.00
C TYR A 10 5.75 9.99 -3.30
N GLN A 11 5.03 11.11 -3.43
CA GLN A 11 4.29 11.42 -4.66
C GLN A 11 5.25 11.60 -5.84
N ALA A 12 6.30 12.40 -5.71
CA ALA A 12 7.28 12.60 -6.77
C ALA A 12 7.96 11.28 -7.19
N TRP A 13 8.31 10.43 -6.21
CA TRP A 13 8.89 9.12 -6.49
C TRP A 13 7.93 8.20 -7.24
N LEU A 14 6.66 8.15 -6.82
CA LEU A 14 5.63 7.36 -7.47
C LEU A 14 5.31 7.88 -8.89
N ASP A 15 5.27 9.20 -9.07
CA ASP A 15 5.06 9.85 -10.36
C ASP A 15 6.16 9.52 -11.36
N ASP A 16 7.43 9.49 -10.92
CA ASP A 16 8.56 9.12 -11.76
C ASP A 16 8.42 7.69 -12.30
N PHE A 17 8.10 6.72 -11.44
CA PHE A 17 7.84 5.35 -11.90
C PHE A 17 6.60 5.28 -12.78
N THR A 18 5.52 5.98 -12.44
CA THR A 18 4.27 5.99 -13.22
C THR A 18 4.53 6.49 -14.64
N ARG A 19 5.27 7.59 -14.77
CA ARG A 19 5.63 8.19 -16.05
C ARG A 19 6.43 7.21 -16.92
N ILE A 20 7.44 6.54 -16.35
CA ILE A 20 8.25 5.54 -17.06
C ILE A 20 7.38 4.35 -17.52
N ASN A 21 6.54 3.80 -16.64
CA ASN A 21 5.70 2.66 -16.97
C ASN A 21 4.66 2.99 -18.07
N LEU A 22 4.03 4.16 -18.01
CA LEU A 22 3.10 4.63 -19.05
C LEU A 22 3.81 4.84 -20.38
N PHE A 23 5.01 5.46 -20.36
CA PHE A 23 5.78 5.72 -21.57
C PHE A 23 6.17 4.43 -22.30
N HIS A 24 6.48 3.36 -21.55
CA HIS A 24 6.83 2.06 -22.11
C HIS A 24 5.64 1.11 -22.29
N GLY A 25 4.39 1.57 -22.10
CA GLY A 25 3.20 0.73 -22.25
C GLY A 25 3.12 -0.43 -21.24
N LEU A 26 3.79 -0.33 -20.10
CA LEU A 26 3.78 -1.36 -19.06
C LEU A 26 2.52 -1.32 -18.20
N CYS A 27 1.75 -0.24 -18.29
CA CYS A 27 0.47 -0.06 -17.60
C CYS A 27 -0.47 0.84 -18.40
N HIS A 28 -1.75 0.79 -18.05
CA HIS A 28 -2.78 1.66 -18.63
C HIS A 28 -2.83 3.03 -17.95
N GLN A 29 -3.28 4.07 -18.67
CA GLN A 29 -3.41 5.44 -18.15
C GLN A 29 -4.27 5.55 -16.88
N GLN A 30 -5.27 4.66 -16.73
CA GLN A 30 -6.12 4.60 -15.54
C GLN A 30 -5.32 4.35 -14.26
N ILE A 31 -4.08 3.85 -14.31
CA ILE A 31 -3.28 3.57 -13.12
C ILE A 31 -3.06 4.81 -12.22
N THR A 32 -3.11 6.00 -12.82
CA THR A 32 -2.96 7.28 -12.13
C THR A 32 -3.97 7.51 -11.00
N GLN A 33 -5.14 6.87 -11.04
CA GLN A 33 -6.14 6.98 -9.96
C GLN A 33 -5.70 6.30 -8.66
N TRP A 34 -4.83 5.28 -8.73
CA TRP A 34 -4.24 4.64 -7.55
C TRP A 34 -2.95 5.31 -7.11
N HIS A 35 -2.29 6.06 -8.01
CA HIS A 35 -1.00 6.68 -7.74
C HIS A 35 -1.08 8.08 -7.15
N ARG A 36 -2.27 8.49 -6.72
CA ARG A 36 -2.46 9.72 -5.95
C ARG A 36 -2.43 9.38 -4.46
N LEU A 37 -1.45 9.91 -3.75
CA LEU A 37 -1.26 9.68 -2.32
C LEU A 37 -1.94 10.77 -1.49
N ALA A 38 -2.31 10.41 -0.26
CA ALA A 38 -2.83 11.31 0.77
C ALA A 38 -2.24 10.93 2.13
N ILE A 39 -2.32 11.84 3.10
CA ILE A 39 -2.01 11.54 4.49
C ILE A 39 -3.32 11.35 5.25
N THR A 40 -3.35 10.35 6.10
CA THR A 40 -4.44 10.07 7.03
C THR A 40 -3.88 9.86 8.43
N SER A 41 -4.67 10.10 9.47
CA SER A 41 -4.29 9.69 10.84
C SER A 41 -4.86 8.31 11.13
N CYS A 42 -4.02 7.42 11.65
CA CYS A 42 -4.37 6.12 12.20
C CYS A 42 -4.36 6.23 13.72
N LEU A 43 -5.46 5.87 14.38
CA LEU A 43 -5.51 5.80 15.84
C LEU A 43 -4.93 4.46 16.28
N MET A 44 -3.83 4.50 17.03
CA MET A 44 -3.21 3.30 17.57
C MET A 44 -3.96 2.83 18.83
N PRO A 45 -3.92 1.52 19.16
CA PRO A 45 -4.57 0.98 20.36
C PRO A 45 -4.18 1.69 21.67
N GLU A 46 -2.97 2.26 21.71
CA GLU A 46 -2.41 2.98 22.85
C GLU A 46 -2.87 4.45 22.93
N GLY A 47 -3.82 4.87 22.08
CA GLY A 47 -4.46 6.19 22.12
C GLY A 47 -3.70 7.32 21.41
N HIS A 48 -2.49 7.05 20.89
CA HIS A 48 -1.76 8.01 20.06
C HIS A 48 -2.19 7.91 18.59
N SER A 49 -2.27 9.05 17.90
CA SER A 49 -2.53 9.09 16.46
C SER A 49 -1.21 9.17 15.69
N VAL A 50 -1.06 8.34 14.67
CA VAL A 50 0.10 8.33 13.78
C VAL A 50 -0.34 8.70 12.38
N ASP A 51 0.36 9.64 11.76
CA ASP A 51 0.14 9.98 10.36
C ASP A 51 0.66 8.86 9.46
N VAL A 52 -0.16 8.45 8.49
CA VAL A 52 0.09 7.38 7.53
C VAL A 52 -0.12 7.92 6.11
N VAL A 53 0.80 7.63 5.21
CA VAL A 53 0.65 7.89 3.78
C VAL A 53 -0.04 6.70 3.11
N ILE A 54 -1.14 6.98 2.42
CA ILE A 54 -2.01 5.98 1.80
C ILE A 54 -2.43 6.42 0.39
N PRO A 55 -2.69 5.51 -0.56
CA PRO A 55 -3.41 5.81 -1.78
C PRO A 55 -4.77 6.45 -1.47
N GLN A 56 -5.04 7.59 -2.08
CA GLN A 56 -6.27 8.36 -1.84
C GLN A 56 -7.53 7.55 -2.14
N CYS A 57 -7.47 6.62 -3.11
CA CYS A 57 -8.59 5.74 -3.45
C CYS A 57 -8.99 4.77 -2.32
N LEU A 58 -8.14 4.56 -1.31
CA LEU A 58 -8.42 3.69 -0.17
C LEU A 58 -9.10 4.41 1.00
N LEU A 59 -9.06 5.75 1.06
CA LEU A 59 -9.66 6.52 2.16
C LEU A 59 -11.16 6.20 2.41
N PRO A 60 -12.02 6.04 1.38
CA PRO A 60 -13.41 5.68 1.62
C PRO A 60 -13.58 4.27 2.22
N LEU A 61 -12.63 3.36 1.95
CA LEU A 61 -12.65 1.98 2.41
C LEU A 61 -12.17 1.87 3.85
N THR A 62 -11.17 2.66 4.23
CA THR A 62 -10.63 2.74 5.61
C THR A 62 -11.48 3.64 6.51
N ARG A 63 -12.37 4.47 5.93
CA ARG A 63 -13.18 5.47 6.63
C ARG A 63 -12.35 6.47 7.42
N THR A 64 -11.15 6.77 6.93
CA THR A 64 -10.22 7.68 7.58
C THR A 64 -10.22 9.05 6.89
N GLY A 65 -10.01 10.11 7.66
CA GLY A 65 -10.00 11.49 7.16
C GLY A 65 -8.66 11.91 6.57
N ILE A 66 -8.67 12.85 5.62
CA ILE A 66 -7.45 13.45 5.08
C ILE A 66 -6.86 14.41 6.11
N VAL A 67 -5.55 14.34 6.30
CA VAL A 67 -4.76 15.26 7.13
C VAL A 67 -3.96 16.19 6.22
N GLU A 68 -4.12 17.51 6.40
CA GLU A 68 -3.54 18.51 5.50
C GLU A 68 -2.05 18.78 5.75
N SER A 69 -1.54 18.45 6.95
CA SER A 69 -0.16 18.73 7.35
C SER A 69 0.39 17.60 8.20
N CYS A 70 1.53 17.04 7.77
CA CYS A 70 2.31 16.08 8.54
C CYS A 70 3.71 16.67 8.77
N ALA A 71 4.06 16.87 10.04
CA ALA A 71 5.37 17.39 10.47
C ALA A 71 6.44 16.30 10.55
N ALA A 72 6.12 15.05 10.16
CA ALA A 72 7.05 13.94 10.25
C ALA A 72 8.29 14.18 9.38
N VAL A 73 9.46 14.04 10.00
CA VAL A 73 10.74 14.10 9.29
C VAL A 73 10.83 12.88 8.37
N PRO A 74 11.16 13.07 7.09
CA PRO A 74 11.31 11.96 6.15
C PRO A 74 12.52 11.08 6.56
N ARG A 75 12.29 10.00 7.31
CA ARG A 75 13.26 8.89 7.42
C ARG A 75 13.07 8.02 6.17
N LEU A 76 13.71 8.45 5.09
CA LEU A 76 13.46 7.97 3.75
C LEU A 76 14.37 6.79 3.42
N THR A 77 13.91 5.59 3.72
CA THR A 77 14.45 4.39 3.07
C THR A 77 13.64 4.18 1.80
N LYS A 78 14.17 4.54 0.64
CA LYS A 78 13.54 4.20 -0.64
C LYS A 78 13.76 2.71 -0.90
N ASN A 79 12.71 1.91 -0.79
CA ASN A 79 12.79 0.52 -1.22
C ASN A 79 12.63 0.45 -2.75
N ILE A 80 13.76 0.40 -3.47
CA ILE A 80 13.81 0.44 -4.93
C ILE A 80 13.61 -0.95 -5.59
N ASP A 81 13.63 -2.02 -4.80
CA ASP A 81 13.44 -3.39 -5.30
C ASP A 81 12.01 -3.64 -5.78
N TYR A 82 11.08 -2.75 -5.39
CA TYR A 82 9.70 -2.75 -5.83
C TYR A 82 9.32 -1.40 -6.42
N SER A 83 8.75 -1.41 -7.62
CA SER A 83 8.23 -0.21 -8.27
C SER A 83 6.80 0.10 -7.79
N LEU A 84 6.34 1.33 -8.07
CA LEU A 84 4.96 1.77 -7.84
C LEU A 84 4.52 1.67 -6.36
N LEU A 85 3.26 1.36 -6.14
CA LEU A 85 2.64 1.29 -4.82
C LEU A 85 3.31 0.32 -3.83
N PRO A 86 3.72 -0.91 -4.22
CA PRO A 86 4.43 -1.80 -3.30
C PRO A 86 5.70 -1.17 -2.69
N GLY A 87 6.49 -0.44 -3.48
CA GLY A 87 7.69 0.25 -2.98
C GLY A 87 7.39 1.37 -1.99
N VAL A 88 6.33 2.14 -2.24
CA VAL A 88 5.83 3.19 -1.33
C VAL A 88 5.35 2.57 -0.02
N LEU A 89 4.55 1.50 -0.07
CA LEU A 89 4.06 0.78 1.11
C LEU A 89 5.22 0.28 1.98
N LEU A 90 6.23 -0.36 1.39
CA LEU A 90 7.38 -0.87 2.15
C LEU A 90 8.15 0.27 2.84
N SER A 91 8.37 1.36 2.12
CA SER A 91 9.05 2.55 2.65
C SER A 91 8.26 3.17 3.82
N GLU A 92 6.94 3.17 3.70
CA GLU A 92 6.04 3.66 4.73
C GLU A 92 6.02 2.74 5.97
N CYS A 93 6.02 1.42 5.79
CA CYS A 93 6.16 0.46 6.88
C CYS A 93 7.45 0.68 7.68
N TYR A 94 8.59 0.91 7.03
CA TYR A 94 9.84 1.24 7.72
C TYR A 94 9.75 2.57 8.48
N ARG A 95 9.14 3.60 7.89
CA ARG A 95 8.95 4.90 8.54
C ARG A 95 8.07 4.80 9.79
N LEU A 96 7.03 3.96 9.74
CA LEU A 96 6.14 3.66 10.87
C LEU A 96 6.76 2.72 11.92
N GLY A 97 8.03 2.31 11.75
CA GLY A 97 8.70 1.37 12.65
C GLY A 97 8.24 -0.09 12.50
N LYS A 98 7.45 -0.40 11.46
CA LYS A 98 6.95 -1.75 11.14
C LYS A 98 7.89 -2.48 10.18
N SER A 99 9.19 -2.53 10.48
CA SER A 99 10.20 -3.18 9.63
C SER A 99 9.92 -4.66 9.39
N ARG A 100 9.51 -5.39 10.44
CA ARG A 100 9.12 -6.81 10.35
C ARG A 100 8.00 -7.05 9.32
N LEU A 101 7.04 -6.12 9.23
CA LEU A 101 5.95 -6.19 8.25
C LEU A 101 6.48 -5.95 6.84
N ALA A 102 7.37 -4.97 6.66
CA ALA A 102 8.01 -4.72 5.38
C ALA A 102 8.81 -5.94 4.89
N ASP A 103 9.58 -6.58 5.77
CA ASP A 103 10.37 -7.77 5.43
C ASP A 103 9.46 -8.95 5.07
N GLN A 104 8.36 -9.12 5.81
CA GLN A 104 7.35 -10.15 5.55
C GLN A 104 6.66 -9.94 4.20
N LEU A 105 6.26 -8.71 3.86
CA LEU A 105 5.68 -8.38 2.56
C LEU A 105 6.65 -8.67 1.41
N GLN A 106 7.93 -8.29 1.56
CA GLN A 106 8.96 -8.59 0.55
C GLN A 106 9.15 -10.09 0.36
N MET A 107 9.03 -10.89 1.42
CA MET A 107 9.05 -12.35 1.28
C MET A 107 7.80 -12.85 0.55
N LEU A 108 6.61 -12.38 0.91
CA LEU A 108 5.36 -12.78 0.25
C LEU A 108 5.34 -12.41 -1.24
N PHE A 109 5.82 -11.22 -1.59
CA PHE A 109 5.91 -10.78 -3.00
C PHE A 109 6.86 -11.67 -3.82
N ARG A 110 7.96 -12.13 -3.22
CA ARG A 110 8.91 -13.05 -3.87
C ARG A 110 8.36 -14.48 -3.99
N LEU A 111 7.70 -14.98 -2.96
CA LEU A 111 7.18 -16.36 -2.92
C LEU A 111 5.93 -16.54 -3.80
N HIS A 112 5.11 -15.51 -3.94
CA HIS A 112 3.82 -15.61 -4.63
C HIS A 112 3.77 -14.72 -5.88
N VAL A 113 4.46 -15.19 -6.93
CA VAL A 113 4.54 -14.53 -8.25
C VAL A 113 3.25 -14.63 -9.09
N GLN A 114 2.14 -15.07 -8.49
CA GLN A 114 0.87 -15.19 -9.20
C GLN A 114 0.35 -13.81 -9.62
N PRO A 115 -0.23 -13.68 -10.83
CA PRO A 115 -0.73 -12.40 -11.31
C PRO A 115 -1.71 -11.76 -10.31
N GLY A 116 -1.47 -10.50 -9.96
CA GLY A 116 -2.34 -9.74 -9.07
C GLY A 116 -2.14 -10.00 -7.57
N MET A 117 -1.31 -10.98 -7.17
CA MET A 117 -1.10 -11.30 -5.76
C MET A 117 -0.39 -10.14 -5.02
N CYS A 118 0.68 -9.62 -5.61
CA CYS A 118 1.40 -8.46 -5.08
C CYS A 118 0.46 -7.27 -4.90
N GLN A 119 -0.31 -6.93 -5.94
CA GLN A 119 -1.30 -5.85 -5.92
C GLN A 119 -2.35 -6.04 -4.81
N THR A 120 -2.85 -7.27 -4.65
CA THR A 120 -3.85 -7.62 -3.63
C THR A 120 -3.30 -7.44 -2.21
N LEU A 121 -2.11 -7.99 -1.96
CA LEU A 121 -1.41 -7.87 -0.68
C LEU A 121 -1.10 -6.40 -0.35
N THR A 122 -0.63 -5.64 -1.33
CA THR A 122 -0.32 -4.21 -1.16
C THR A 122 -1.54 -3.40 -0.73
N LEU A 123 -2.68 -3.54 -1.42
CA LEU A 123 -3.87 -2.75 -1.10
C LEU A 123 -4.51 -3.19 0.22
N LEU A 124 -4.54 -4.49 0.51
CA LEU A 124 -5.04 -4.99 1.79
C LEU A 124 -4.19 -4.51 2.96
N CYS A 125 -2.86 -4.61 2.84
CA CYS A 125 -1.95 -4.17 3.88
C CYS A 125 -2.09 -2.68 4.19
N TRP A 126 -2.25 -1.82 3.18
CA TRP A 126 -2.54 -0.41 3.45
C TRP A 126 -3.82 -0.18 4.23
N CYS A 127 -4.87 -0.94 3.91
CA CYS A 127 -6.13 -0.81 4.64
C CYS A 127 -5.92 -1.13 6.13
N GLU A 128 -5.29 -2.27 6.43
CA GLU A 128 -5.05 -2.72 7.81
C GLU A 128 -4.05 -1.82 8.56
N VAL A 129 -3.02 -1.29 7.88
CA VAL A 129 -2.10 -0.31 8.47
C VAL A 129 -2.81 1.00 8.80
N ALA A 130 -3.69 1.48 7.91
CA ALA A 130 -4.39 2.76 8.09
C ALA A 130 -5.52 2.69 9.12
N THR A 131 -6.11 1.51 9.35
CA THR A 131 -7.12 1.30 10.39
C THR A 131 -6.52 0.87 11.74
N GLY A 132 -5.21 0.67 11.81
CA GLY A 132 -4.52 0.33 13.06
C GLY A 132 -4.72 -1.11 13.52
N GLU A 133 -5.00 -2.03 12.58
CA GLU A 133 -5.18 -3.45 12.88
C GLU A 133 -3.89 -4.08 13.44
N ASP A 134 -4.07 -5.20 14.14
CA ASP A 134 -2.94 -6.02 14.58
C ASP A 134 -2.29 -6.72 13.37
N MET A 135 -0.96 -6.68 13.32
CA MET A 135 -0.16 -7.26 12.23
C MET A 135 0.30 -8.69 12.53
N GLU A 136 -0.07 -9.29 13.68
CA GLU A 136 0.34 -10.65 14.03
C GLU A 136 -0.03 -11.70 12.97
N GLU A 137 -1.23 -11.61 12.38
CA GLU A 137 -1.62 -12.51 11.30
C GLU A 137 -0.69 -12.41 10.08
N TRP A 138 -0.24 -11.20 9.72
CA TRP A 138 0.69 -11.01 8.60
C TRP A 138 2.00 -11.75 8.81
N TYR A 139 2.51 -11.75 10.04
CA TYR A 139 3.77 -12.41 10.37
C TYR A 139 3.70 -13.94 10.26
N ALA A 140 2.49 -14.52 10.33
CA ALA A 140 2.27 -15.96 10.15
C ALA A 140 2.09 -16.39 8.68
N LEU A 141 1.92 -15.45 7.74
CA LEU A 141 1.55 -15.76 6.34
C LEU A 141 2.63 -16.44 5.49
N HIS A 142 3.85 -16.61 6.00
CA HIS A 142 4.91 -17.32 5.27
C HIS A 142 4.83 -18.85 5.36
N LEU A 143 4.06 -19.36 6.32
CA LEU A 143 3.81 -20.79 6.55
C LEU A 143 2.69 -21.41 5.68
N PRO A 144 1.58 -20.71 5.35
CA PRO A 144 0.50 -21.30 4.56
C PRO A 144 0.84 -21.59 3.09
N LEU A 145 0.23 -22.65 2.56
CA LEU A 145 0.23 -22.98 1.13
C LEU A 145 -0.47 -21.86 0.30
N PRO A 146 -0.17 -21.72 -1.00
CA PRO A 146 -0.74 -20.67 -1.85
C PRO A 146 -2.28 -20.59 -1.82
N ASP A 147 -2.98 -21.71 -1.74
CA ASP A 147 -4.45 -21.72 -1.71
C ASP A 147 -5.01 -21.27 -0.36
N THR A 148 -4.32 -21.61 0.75
CA THR A 148 -4.65 -21.10 2.08
C THR A 148 -4.45 -19.59 2.13
N LEU A 149 -3.38 -19.05 1.52
CA LEU A 149 -3.17 -17.60 1.41
C LEU A 149 -4.30 -16.92 0.62
N LYS A 150 -4.74 -17.50 -0.51
CA LYS A 150 -5.88 -16.97 -1.28
C LYS A 150 -7.17 -16.94 -0.46
N GLN A 151 -7.43 -18.00 0.31
CA GLN A 151 -8.61 -18.05 1.18
C GLN A 151 -8.52 -16.98 2.26
N TRP A 152 -7.36 -16.84 2.91
CA TRP A 152 -7.11 -15.79 3.90
C TRP A 152 -7.34 -14.39 3.31
N LEU A 153 -6.78 -14.10 2.13
CA LEU A 153 -7.00 -12.84 1.42
C LEU A 153 -8.47 -12.58 1.12
N ALA A 154 -9.18 -13.60 0.62
CA ALA A 154 -10.60 -13.48 0.30
C ALA A 154 -11.45 -13.19 1.54
N ILE A 155 -11.07 -13.73 2.71
CA ILE A 155 -11.72 -13.43 3.99
C ILE A 155 -11.41 -11.99 4.41
N LYS A 156 -10.13 -11.60 4.45
CA LYS A 156 -9.71 -10.26 4.89
C LYS A 156 -10.24 -9.14 3.99
N GLN A 157 -10.28 -9.35 2.68
CA GLN A 157 -10.87 -8.37 1.75
C GLN A 157 -12.36 -8.13 1.99
N ARG A 158 -13.11 -9.07 2.59
CA ARG A 158 -14.53 -8.86 2.93
C ARG A 158 -14.73 -7.87 4.07
N THR A 159 -13.72 -7.69 4.91
CA THR A 159 -13.72 -6.66 5.97
C THR A 159 -13.80 -5.25 5.37
N TYR A 160 -13.19 -5.05 4.20
CA TYR A 160 -13.14 -3.77 3.50
C TYR A 160 -14.10 -3.76 2.31
N ARG A 161 -15.32 -3.25 2.52
CA ARG A 161 -16.35 -3.20 1.48
C ARG A 161 -15.85 -2.45 0.24
N GLY A 162 -15.77 -3.17 -0.89
CA GLY A 162 -15.32 -2.61 -2.17
C GLY A 162 -13.84 -2.84 -2.50
N LEU A 163 -13.02 -3.34 -1.55
CA LEU A 163 -11.59 -3.56 -1.76
C LEU A 163 -11.31 -4.54 -2.89
N LYS A 164 -12.09 -5.63 -2.98
CA LYS A 164 -11.94 -6.62 -4.06
C LYS A 164 -12.12 -5.98 -5.45
N ALA A 165 -13.20 -5.21 -5.66
CA ALA A 165 -13.45 -4.55 -6.94
C ALA A 165 -12.34 -3.54 -7.27
N LEU A 166 -11.94 -2.72 -6.29
CA LEU A 166 -10.85 -1.76 -6.44
C LEU A 166 -9.51 -2.44 -6.78
N THR A 167 -9.26 -3.62 -6.20
CA THR A 167 -8.08 -4.45 -6.46
C THR A 167 -8.13 -5.06 -7.87
N ASP A 168 -9.27 -5.61 -8.28
CA ASP A 168 -9.46 -6.15 -9.63
C ASP A 168 -9.21 -5.07 -10.69
N ASP A 169 -9.67 -3.85 -10.44
CA ASP A 169 -9.46 -2.69 -11.31
C ASP A 169 -7.99 -2.27 -11.35
N TYR A 170 -7.31 -2.27 -10.19
CA TYR A 170 -5.88 -1.96 -10.09
C TYR A 170 -5.02 -2.98 -10.83
N ILE A 171 -5.36 -4.28 -10.71
CA ILE A 171 -4.69 -5.37 -11.43
C ILE A 171 -4.84 -5.18 -12.93
N ARG A 172 -6.03 -4.80 -13.42
CA ARG A 172 -6.24 -4.52 -14.85
C ARG A 172 -5.42 -3.32 -15.31
N ALA A 173 -5.37 -2.24 -14.51
CA ALA A 173 -4.59 -1.05 -14.85
C ALA A 173 -3.06 -1.28 -14.87
N ASN A 174 -2.57 -2.29 -14.14
CA ASN A 174 -1.15 -2.67 -14.12
C ASN A 174 -0.73 -3.64 -15.24
N ARG A 175 -1.63 -4.00 -16.16
CA ARG A 175 -1.26 -4.86 -17.28
C ARG A 175 -0.58 -4.03 -18.39
N PRO A 176 0.39 -4.61 -19.10
CA PRO A 176 0.93 -4.01 -20.31
C PRO A 176 -0.17 -3.79 -21.36
N VAL A 177 -0.03 -2.70 -22.12
CA VAL A 177 -0.92 -2.29 -23.22
C VAL A 177 -0.49 -2.92 -24.54
#